data_AF-A0A831KKN7-F1
#
_entry.id   AF-A0A831KKN7-F1
#
_cell.length_a   1.000
_cell.length_b   1.000
_cell.length_c   1.000
_cell.angle_alpha   90.00
_cell.angle_beta   90.00
_cell.angle_gamma   90.00
#
_symmetry.space_group_name_H-M   'P 1'
#
loop_
_entity.id
_entity.type
_entity.pdbx_description
1 polymer ?
#
loop_
_entity_poly.entity_id
_entity_poly.type
_entity_poly.pdbx_seq_one_letter_code
_entity_poly.pdbx_strand_id
1 'polypeptide(L)'
;MLQIAGSPALSRFRADALADRIRLELPEFGAVYAEFVHFADLERVLRPAERERLERLLHYGPERPPELPPGSAAGNLQLVVPRLGTLSPWS
;
A
#
# COMPACT_ATOMS: atom_id res chain seq x y z
N MET A 1 16.69 -4.54 2.33
CA MET A 1 15.62 -3.71 1.75
C MET A 1 14.72 -3.17 2.85
N LEU A 2 14.59 -1.85 2.95
CA LEU A 2 13.72 -1.17 3.90
C LEU A 2 12.30 -1.11 3.32
N GLN A 3 11.29 -1.41 4.14
CA GLN A 3 9.87 -1.32 3.78
C GLN A 3 9.23 -0.16 4.52
N ILE A 4 8.47 0.67 3.80
CA ILE A 4 7.83 1.87 4.35
C ILE A 4 6.37 1.86 3.93
N ALA A 5 5.47 1.87 4.92
CA ALA A 5 4.05 1.99 4.69
C ALA A 5 3.73 3.37 4.12
N GLY A 6 2.89 3.40 3.08
CA GLY A 6 2.39 4.62 2.46
C GLY A 6 0.92 4.87 2.78
N SER A 7 0.35 5.85 2.07
CA SER A 7 -1.05 6.25 2.23
C SER A 7 -2.03 5.22 1.62
N PRO A 8 -3.33 5.27 1.98
CA PRO A 8 -4.37 4.46 1.35
C PRO A 8 -4.38 4.62 -0.19
N ALA A 9 -4.31 3.50 -0.91
CA ALA A 9 -4.10 3.48 -2.37
C ALA A 9 -5.41 3.65 -3.17
N LEU A 10 -6.56 3.30 -2.59
CA LEU A 10 -7.86 3.38 -3.24
C LEU A 10 -8.77 4.36 -2.52
N SER A 11 -9.60 5.12 -3.27
CA SER A 11 -10.77 5.79 -2.69
C SER A 11 -11.83 4.78 -2.29
N ARG A 12 -12.70 5.14 -1.34
CA ARG A 12 -13.84 4.30 -0.92
C ARG A 12 -14.65 3.83 -2.14
N PHE A 13 -14.97 4.75 -3.04
CA PHE A 13 -15.65 4.44 -4.30
C PHE A 13 -14.93 3.36 -5.14
N ARG A 14 -13.60 3.43 -5.26
CA ARG A 14 -12.82 2.43 -6.01
C ARG A 14 -12.71 1.10 -5.27
N ALA A 15 -12.60 1.13 -3.95
CA ALA A 15 -12.58 -0.07 -3.12
C ALA A 15 -13.92 -0.83 -3.19
N ASP A 16 -15.03 -0.12 -3.05
CA ASP A 16 -16.39 -0.66 -3.18
C ASP A 16 -16.61 -1.27 -4.57
N ALA A 17 -16.26 -0.54 -5.64
CA ALA A 17 -16.39 -1.04 -7.01
C ALA A 17 -15.54 -2.28 -7.29
N LEU A 18 -14.36 -2.40 -6.68
CA LEU A 18 -13.52 -3.60 -6.79
C LEU A 18 -14.13 -4.77 -6.00
N ALA A 19 -14.62 -4.53 -4.78
CA ALA A 19 -15.29 -5.55 -3.99
C ALA A 19 -16.54 -6.08 -4.72
N ASP A 20 -17.35 -5.21 -5.31
CA ASP A 20 -18.54 -5.58 -6.10
C ASP A 20 -18.18 -6.47 -7.30
N ARG A 21 -17.09 -6.15 -8.00
CA ARG A 21 -16.59 -6.98 -9.11
C ARG A 21 -16.14 -8.36 -8.65
N ILE A 22 -15.48 -8.46 -7.49
CA ILE A 22 -15.07 -9.75 -6.92
C ILE A 22 -16.29 -10.57 -6.51
N ARG A 23 -17.32 -9.93 -5.95
CA ARG A 23 -18.57 -10.59 -5.55
C ARG A 23 -19.33 -11.25 -6.69
N LEU A 24 -19.10 -10.86 -7.95
CA LEU A 24 -19.67 -11.55 -9.11
C LEU A 24 -19.18 -13.00 -9.22
N GLU A 25 -17.96 -13.29 -8.76
CA GLU A 25 -17.36 -14.63 -8.77
C GLU A 25 -17.34 -15.26 -7.37
N LEU A 26 -17.28 -14.45 -6.31
CA LEU A 26 -17.22 -14.89 -4.91
C LEU A 26 -18.22 -14.10 -4.05
N PRO A 27 -19.51 -14.49 -4.01
CA PRO A 27 -20.58 -13.71 -3.38
C PRO A 27 -20.36 -13.37 -1.90
N GLU A 28 -19.63 -14.21 -1.15
CA GLU A 28 -19.30 -14.00 0.26
C GLU A 28 -18.15 -12.99 0.51
N PHE A 29 -17.57 -12.39 -0.54
CA PHE A 29 -16.43 -11.49 -0.41
C PHE A 29 -16.78 -10.21 0.37
N GLY A 30 -16.00 -9.93 1.43
CA GLY A 30 -16.26 -8.87 2.40
C GLY A 30 -15.96 -7.46 1.87
N ALA A 31 -14.70 -7.04 1.92
CA ALA A 31 -14.28 -5.69 1.53
C ALA A 31 -12.83 -5.70 1.02
N VAL A 32 -12.45 -4.64 0.31
CA VAL A 32 -11.06 -4.41 -0.09
C VAL A 32 -10.50 -3.23 0.68
N TYR A 33 -9.32 -3.43 1.27
CA TYR A 33 -8.47 -2.36 1.77
C TYR A 33 -7.12 -2.43 1.06
N ALA A 34 -6.55 -1.27 0.73
CA ALA A 34 -5.29 -1.19 0.01
C ALA A 34 -4.48 0.03 0.44
N GLU A 35 -3.19 -0.18 0.65
CA GLU A 35 -2.19 0.82 1.00
C GLU A 35 -1.03 0.75 0.01
N PHE A 36 -0.35 1.87 -0.23
CA PHE A 36 0.95 1.83 -0.86
C PHE A 36 1.99 1.23 0.11
N VAL A 37 2.93 0.48 -0.44
CA VAL A 37 4.13 0.05 0.27
C VAL A 37 5.32 0.40 -0.59
N HIS A 38 6.29 1.10 -0.01
CA HIS A 38 7.51 1.50 -0.67
C HIS A 38 8.65 0.60 -0.25
N PHE A 39 9.44 0.19 -1.23
CA PHE A 39 10.62 -0.63 -1.04
C PHE A 39 11.86 0.19 -1.38
N ALA A 40 12.72 0.42 -0.39
CA ALA A 40 13.99 1.11 -0.58
C ALA A 40 15.13 0.10 -0.47
N ASP A 41 15.82 -0.14 -1.59
CA ASP A 41 17.09 -0.85 -1.57
C ASP A 41 18.21 0.14 -1.22
N LEU A 42 19.00 -0.21 -0.22
CA LEU A 42 19.93 0.73 0.43
C LEU A 42 21.33 0.12 0.48
N GLU A 43 22.32 0.88 0.01
CA GLU A 43 23.73 0.49 0.09
C GLU A 43 24.27 0.49 1.52
N ARG A 44 23.66 1.28 2.41
CA ARG A 44 23.99 1.36 3.85
C ARG A 44 22.78 1.67 4.70
N VAL A 45 22.91 1.43 5.99
CA VAL A 45 21.89 1.85 6.98
C VAL A 45 21.78 3.39 7.01
N LEU A 46 20.55 3.88 7.06
CA LEU A 46 20.25 5.31 7.19
C LEU A 46 20.44 5.78 8.64
N ARG A 47 21.00 6.96 8.80
CA ARG A 47 20.99 7.68 10.08
C ARG A 47 19.55 8.10 10.42
N PRO A 48 19.22 8.33 11.70
CA PRO A 48 17.85 8.69 12.10
C PRO A 48 17.24 9.85 11.30
N ALA A 49 18.01 10.94 11.10
CA ALA A 49 17.55 12.09 10.32
C ALA A 49 17.35 11.80 8.82
N GLU A 50 18.10 10.84 8.26
CA GLU A 50 17.93 10.39 6.86
C GLU A 50 16.68 9.54 6.73
N ARG A 51 16.42 8.66 7.71
CA ARG A 51 15.21 7.83 7.76
C ARG A 51 13.95 8.69 7.87
N GLU A 52 13.95 9.67 8.78
CA GLU A 52 12.84 10.61 8.95
C GLU A 52 12.58 11.41 7.66
N ARG A 53 13.65 11.85 6.97
CA ARG A 53 13.51 12.54 5.68
C ARG A 53 12.89 11.64 4.62
N LEU A 54 13.32 10.38 4.53
CA LEU A 54 12.78 9.41 3.58
C LEU A 54 11.30 9.13 3.85
N GLU A 55 10.92 8.93 5.12
CA GLU A 55 9.51 8.71 5.50
C GLU A 55 8.64 9.91 5.12
N ARG A 56 9.12 11.15 5.29
CA ARG A 56 8.40 12.35 4.83
C ARG A 56 8.26 12.43 3.31
N LEU A 57 9.28 12.05 2.55
CA LEU A 57 9.22 12.05 1.08
C LEU A 57 8.18 11.05 0.56
N LEU A 58 8.02 9.92 1.27
CA LEU A 58 7.08 8.86 0.92
C LEU A 58 5.69 9.06 1.55
N HIS A 59 5.52 10.10 2.36
CA HIS A 59 4.22 10.51 2.85
C HIS A 59 3.57 11.49 1.86
N TYR A 60 2.83 10.93 0.90
CA TYR A 60 2.13 11.71 -0.12
C TYR A 60 0.75 11.13 -0.44
N GLY A 61 -0.04 11.89 -1.19
CA GLY A 61 -1.39 11.52 -1.59
C GLY A 61 -2.47 12.05 -0.64
N PRO A 62 -3.74 11.73 -0.91
CA PRO A 62 -4.85 12.20 -0.09
C PRO A 62 -4.75 11.62 1.32
N GLU A 63 -4.72 12.51 2.33
CA GLU A 63 -4.89 12.14 3.73
C GLU A 63 -6.32 11.63 3.91
N ARG A 64 -6.47 10.30 3.95
CA ARG A 64 -7.72 9.67 4.34
C ARG A 64 -7.49 8.90 5.64
N PRO A 65 -8.36 9.07 6.64
CA PRO A 65 -8.32 8.22 7.81
C PRO A 65 -8.39 6.77 7.33
N PRO A 66 -7.53 5.88 7.83
CA PRO A 66 -7.62 4.48 7.46
C PRO A 66 -9.00 3.97 7.92
N GLU A 67 -9.77 3.40 6.98
CA GLU A 67 -11.13 2.88 7.25
C GLU A 67 -11.09 1.66 8.19
N LEU A 68 -9.91 1.06 8.38
CA LEU A 68 -9.61 -0.01 9.32
C LEU A 68 -8.43 0.42 10.21
N PRO A 69 -8.37 0.00 11.49
CA PRO A 69 -7.23 0.35 12.33
C PRO A 69 -5.93 -0.24 11.75
N PRO A 70 -4.77 0.47 11.84
CA PRO A 70 -3.48 -0.05 11.37
C PRO A 70 -3.18 -1.44 11.96
N GLY A 71 -2.82 -2.41 11.13
CA GLY A 71 -2.57 -3.79 11.56
C GLY A 71 -3.82 -4.67 11.75
N SER A 72 -5.01 -4.13 11.49
CA SER A 72 -6.29 -4.88 11.50
C SER A 72 -6.62 -5.51 10.16
N ALA A 73 -5.60 -5.95 9.41
CA ALA A 73 -5.79 -6.66 8.15
C ALA A 73 -6.42 -8.03 8.43
N ALA A 74 -7.70 -8.04 8.80
CA ALA A 74 -8.54 -9.21 8.85
C ALA A 74 -8.80 -9.60 7.40
N GLY A 75 -7.97 -10.49 6.87
CA GLY A 75 -8.07 -10.94 5.49
C GLY A 75 -6.76 -11.48 4.92
N ASN A 76 -6.80 -11.84 3.65
CA ASN A 76 -5.63 -12.33 2.91
C ASN A 76 -4.82 -11.16 2.35
N LEU A 77 -3.55 -11.05 2.74
CA LEU A 77 -2.63 -10.08 2.16
C LEU A 77 -2.30 -10.47 0.72
N GLN A 78 -2.54 -9.57 -0.21
CA GLN A 78 -2.14 -9.69 -1.61
C GLN A 78 -1.24 -8.50 -1.96
N LEU A 79 0.04 -8.77 -2.22
CA LEU A 79 1.02 -7.75 -2.59
C LEU A 79 1.15 -7.68 -4.11
N VAL A 80 0.83 -6.52 -4.68
CA VAL A 80 0.97 -6.26 -6.12
C VAL A 80 2.20 -5.39 -6.35
N VAL A 81 3.15 -5.90 -7.13
CA VAL A 81 4.41 -5.23 -7.48
C VAL A 81 4.71 -5.36 -8.98
N PRO A 82 5.62 -4.55 -9.54
CA PRO A 82 6.12 -4.76 -10.89
C PRO A 82 6.64 -6.20 -11.08
N ARG A 83 6.56 -6.70 -12.33
CA ARG A 83 7.08 -8.02 -12.67
C ARG A 83 8.57 -8.11 -12.32
N LEU A 84 9.00 -9.25 -11.79
CA LEU A 84 10.42 -9.49 -11.54
C LEU A 84 11.27 -9.24 -12.79
N GLY A 85 12.39 -8.52 -12.60
CA GLY A 85 13.26 -8.07 -13.69
C GLY A 85 12.78 -6.81 -14.42
N THR A 86 11.80 -6.08 -13.87
CA THR A 86 11.37 -4.78 -14.40
C THR A 86 11.48 -3.68 -13.35
N LEU A 87 11.76 -2.45 -13.80
CA LEU A 87 11.72 -1.24 -12.99
C LEU A 87 10.53 -0.41 -13.47
N SER A 88 9.65 0.00 -12.55
CA SER A 88 8.53 0.88 -12.90
C SER A 88 9.04 2.30 -13.12
N PRO A 89 8.35 3.15 -13.91
CA PRO A 89 8.73 4.56 -14.07
C PRO A 89 8.65 5.39 -12.78
N TRP A 90 7.99 4.88 -11.73
CA TRP A 90 7.94 5.53 -10.43
C TRP A 90 9.21 5.24 -9.60
N SER A 91 9.80 4.05 -9.79
CA SER A 91 11.05 3.64 -9.14
C SER A 91 12.24 4.45 -9.64
#